data_AF-A0A124IHI0-F1
#
_entry.id   AF-A0A124IHI0-F1
#
_cell.length_a   1.000
_cell.length_b   1.000
_cell.length_c   1.000
_cell.angle_alpha   90.00
_cell.angle_beta   90.00
_cell.angle_gamma   90.00
#
_symmetry.space_group_name_H-M   'P 1'
#
loop_
_entity.id
_entity.type
_entity.pdbx_description
1 polymer ?
#
loop_
_entity_poly.entity_id
_entity_poly.type
_entity_poly.pdbx_seq_one_letter_code
_entity_poly.pdbx_strand_id
1 'polypeptide(L)'
;MSKARIKIKFFAVTAIEVGAKEKILTVSKDLNEALKEIEKIINWPLKSNLEKNRICLMLNGRAVKMPIEKRALVDGDVMALIPIMGGG
;
A
#
# COMPACT_ATOMS: atom_id res chain seq x y z
N MET A 1 -18.64 -6.10 6.62
CA MET A 1 -17.58 -5.11 6.30
C MET A 1 -17.64 -4.79 4.82
N SER A 2 -17.69 -3.51 4.45
CA SER A 2 -17.68 -3.11 3.03
C SER A 2 -16.26 -3.27 2.48
N LYS A 3 -16.10 -3.91 1.32
CA LYS A 3 -14.83 -4.06 0.61
C LYS A 3 -14.74 -3.09 -0.57
N ALA A 4 -13.53 -2.75 -0.98
CA ALA A 4 -13.23 -1.99 -2.19
C ALA A 4 -12.25 -2.77 -3.08
N ARG A 5 -12.47 -2.72 -4.38
CA ARG A 5 -11.56 -3.23 -5.41
C ARG A 5 -10.56 -2.13 -5.76
N ILE A 6 -9.32 -2.31 -5.35
CA ILE A 6 -8.24 -1.34 -5.54
C ILE A 6 -7.15 -1.90 -6.44
N LYS A 7 -6.35 -1.03 -7.04
CA LYS A 7 -5.08 -1.38 -7.69
C LYS A 7 -3.93 -1.00 -6.79
N ILE A 8 -3.00 -1.92 -6.53
CA ILE A 8 -1.73 -1.64 -5.86
C ILE A 8 -0.59 -1.73 -6.86
N LYS A 9 0.31 -0.74 -6.82
CA LYS A 9 1.53 -0.66 -7.64
C LYS A 9 2.77 -0.72 -6.74
N PHE A 10 3.73 -1.52 -7.15
CA PHE A 10 5.00 -1.72 -6.46
C PHE A 10 6.12 -1.12 -7.31
N PHE A 11 7.04 -0.39 -6.68
CA PHE A 11 8.13 0.29 -7.37
C PHE A 11 9.50 -0.22 -6.92
N ALA A 12 10.46 -0.19 -7.84
CA ALA A 12 11.87 -0.55 -7.61
C ALA A 12 12.03 -1.84 -6.79
N VAL A 13 12.77 -1.79 -5.67
CA VAL A 13 13.05 -2.97 -4.82
C VAL A 13 11.78 -3.63 -4.30
N THR A 14 10.71 -2.87 -4.03
CA THR A 14 9.44 -3.44 -3.57
C THR A 14 8.79 -4.32 -4.65
N ALA A 15 8.92 -3.97 -5.93
CA ALA A 15 8.39 -4.78 -7.03
C ALA A 15 9.15 -6.12 -7.16
N ILE A 16 10.45 -6.10 -6.87
CA ILE A 16 11.31 -7.29 -6.90
C ILE A 16 10.96 -8.20 -5.73
N GLU A 17 10.88 -7.66 -4.51
CA GLU A 17 10.58 -8.42 -3.29
C GLU A 17 9.17 -9.01 -3.30
N VAL A 18 8.18 -8.29 -3.83
CA VAL A 18 6.80 -8.79 -3.97
C VAL A 18 6.64 -9.71 -5.21
N GLY A 19 7.58 -9.66 -6.15
CA GLY A 19 7.53 -10.43 -7.40
C GLY A 19 6.43 -9.96 -8.38
N ALA A 20 5.96 -8.72 -8.25
CA ALA A 20 4.92 -8.16 -9.11
C ALA A 20 5.06 -6.63 -9.24
N LYS A 21 4.71 -6.07 -10.40
CA LYS A 21 4.66 -4.61 -10.62
C LYS A 21 3.34 -3.99 -10.16
N GLU A 22 2.23 -4.71 -10.38
CA GLU A 22 0.92 -4.30 -9.90
C GLU A 22 0.03 -5.52 -9.60
N LYS A 23 -0.94 -5.33 -8.69
CA LYS A 23 -2.00 -6.30 -8.40
C LYS A 23 -3.33 -5.56 -8.23
N ILE A 24 -4.43 -6.22 -8.60
CA ILE A 24 -5.78 -5.76 -8.28
C ILE A 24 -6.30 -6.61 -7.13
N LEU A 25 -6.69 -5.97 -6.04
CA LEU A 25 -7.06 -6.63 -4.79
C LEU A 25 -8.43 -6.13 -4.33
N THR A 26 -9.20 -7.01 -3.68
CA THR A 26 -10.46 -6.65 -3.03
C THR A 26 -10.26 -6.70 -1.52
N VAL A 27 -10.19 -5.53 -0.89
CA VAL A 27 -9.79 -5.36 0.51
C VAL A 27 -10.82 -4.57 1.32
N SER A 28 -10.73 -4.57 2.65
CA SER A 28 -11.58 -3.72 3.51
C SER A 28 -11.55 -2.25 3.06
N LYS A 29 -12.68 -1.55 3.20
CA LYS A 29 -12.71 -0.10 2.98
C LYS A 29 -11.98 0.68 4.07
N ASP A 30 -11.83 0.13 5.27
CA ASP A 30 -10.99 0.79 6.28
C ASP A 30 -9.52 0.64 5.91
N LEU A 31 -8.79 1.75 5.76
CA LEU A 31 -7.40 1.73 5.30
C LEU A 31 -6.48 0.93 6.24
N ASN A 32 -6.69 0.96 7.56
CA ASN A 32 -5.85 0.19 8.50
C ASN A 32 -6.10 -1.31 8.38
N GLU A 33 -7.37 -1.73 8.22
CA GLU A 33 -7.71 -3.12 7.93
C GLU A 33 -7.21 -3.55 6.54
N ALA A 34 -7.35 -2.69 5.54
CA ALA A 34 -6.89 -2.94 4.18
C ALA A 34 -5.39 -3.22 4.14
N LEU A 35 -4.57 -2.44 4.84
CA LEU A 35 -3.12 -2.69 4.88
C LEU A 35 -2.77 -4.03 5.51
N LYS A 36 -3.50 -4.47 6.56
CA LYS A 36 -3.33 -5.80 7.15
C LYS A 36 -3.71 -6.91 6.17
N GLU A 37 -4.78 -6.73 5.41
CA GLU A 37 -5.19 -7.68 4.38
C GLU A 37 -4.18 -7.73 3.22
N ILE A 38 -3.73 -6.57 2.74
CA ILE A 38 -2.73 -6.47 1.68
C ILE A 38 -1.46 -7.20 2.10
N GLU A 39 -0.92 -6.91 3.28
CA GLU A 39 0.28 -7.57 3.83
C GLU A 39 0.19 -9.10 3.77
N LYS A 40 -0.96 -9.67 4.17
CA LYS A 40 -1.21 -11.11 4.08
C LYS A 40 -1.27 -11.62 2.65
N ILE A 41 -1.92 -10.87 1.74
CA ILE A 41 -2.09 -11.27 0.34
C ILE A 41 -0.77 -11.21 -0.43
N ILE A 42 0.05 -10.19 -0.20
CA ILE A 42 1.32 -10.02 -0.89
C ILE A 42 2.47 -10.76 -0.20
N ASN A 43 2.24 -11.31 1.00
CA ASN A 43 3.22 -11.99 1.84
C ASN A 43 4.53 -11.19 2.00
N TRP A 44 4.40 -9.90 2.29
CA TRP A 44 5.53 -8.96 2.39
C TRP A 44 5.27 -7.96 3.52
N PRO A 45 6.27 -7.64 4.38
CA PRO A 45 6.08 -6.91 5.64
C PRO A 45 5.77 -5.42 5.45
N LEU A 46 4.57 -5.12 4.96
CA LEU A 46 4.11 -3.80 4.58
C LEU A 46 4.13 -2.81 5.75
N LYS A 47 3.50 -3.18 6.87
CA LYS A 47 3.40 -2.30 8.04
C LYS A 47 4.78 -1.96 8.61
N SER A 48 5.67 -2.95 8.71
CA SER A 48 7.03 -2.71 9.22
C SER A 48 7.83 -1.78 8.32
N ASN A 49 7.69 -1.91 7.00
CA ASN A 49 8.37 -1.02 6.05
C ASN A 49 7.82 0.41 6.08
N LEU A 50 6.52 0.60 6.35
CA LEU A 50 5.91 1.92 6.57
C LEU A 50 6.40 2.54 7.88
N GLU A 51 6.37 1.80 8.99
CA GLU A 51 6.80 2.28 10.31
C GLU A 51 8.28 2.66 10.34
N LYS A 52 9.12 1.92 9.61
CA LYS A 52 10.57 2.20 9.49
C LYS A 52 10.90 3.28 8.46
N ASN A 53 9.90 3.95 7.87
CA ASN A 53 10.08 4.93 6.79
C ASN A 53 10.95 4.39 5.64
N ARG A 54 10.85 3.10 5.33
CA ARG A 54 11.55 2.48 4.18
C ARG A 54 10.78 2.66 2.88
N ILE A 55 9.47 2.86 2.99
CA ILE A 55 8.58 3.13 1.86
C ILE A 55 7.63 4.29 2.18
N CYS A 56 7.22 5.01 1.15
CA CYS A 56 6.10 5.92 1.15
C CYS A 56 4.87 5.23 0.57
N LEU A 57 3.74 5.33 1.27
CA LEU A 57 2.44 4.93 0.77
C LEU A 57 1.78 6.12 0.08
N MET A 58 1.41 5.97 -1.19
CA MET A 58 0.58 6.95 -1.89
C MET A 58 -0.78 6.35 -2.23
N LEU A 59 -1.81 7.16 -2.07
CA LEU A 59 -3.19 6.81 -2.44
C LEU A 59 -3.72 7.89 -3.38
N ASN A 60 -4.03 7.49 -4.63
CA ASN A 60 -4.43 8.37 -5.73
C ASN A 60 -3.48 9.57 -5.92
N GLY A 61 -2.17 9.31 -5.88
CA GLY A 61 -1.14 10.34 -6.06
C GLY A 61 -0.91 11.25 -4.85
N ARG A 62 -1.57 11.01 -3.71
CA ARG A 62 -1.33 11.73 -2.46
C ARG A 62 -0.60 10.84 -1.45
N ALA A 63 0.49 11.34 -0.87
CA ALA A 63 1.18 10.66 0.20
C ALA A 63 0.26 10.51 1.43
N VAL A 64 0.18 9.30 1.96
CA VAL A 64 -0.51 9.01 3.22
C VAL A 64 0.48 9.26 4.35
N LYS A 65 0.18 10.25 5.21
CA LYS A 65 1.00 10.54 6.39
C LYS A 65 0.68 9.55 7.51
N MET A 66 1.68 9.28 8.34
CA MET A 66 1.53 8.53 9.58
C MET A 66 1.30 9.51 10.75
N PRO A 67 0.40 9.20 11.72
CA PRO A 67 -0.47 8.03 11.77
C PRO A 67 -1.55 8.08 10.68
N ILE A 68 -1.98 6.91 10.20
CA ILE A 68 -3.00 6.80 9.15
C ILE A 68 -4.30 7.45 9.65
N GLU A 69 -4.67 8.56 9.03
CA GLU A 69 -5.97 9.18 9.24
C GLU A 69 -7.08 8.20 8.86
N LYS A 70 -8.21 8.26 9.58
CA LYS A 70 -9.40 7.46 9.26
C LYS A 70 -9.84 7.80 7.84
N ARG A 71 -9.52 6.92 6.90
CA ARG A 71 -9.83 7.07 5.49
C ARG A 71 -10.49 5.80 4.97
N ALA A 72 -11.59 5.99 4.27
CA ALA A 72 -12.27 4.92 3.56
C ALA A 72 -11.72 4.81 2.13
N LEU A 73 -11.36 3.61 1.72
CA LEU A 73 -11.05 3.26 0.34
C LEU A 73 -12.35 3.14 -0.47
N VAL A 74 -12.26 3.49 -1.75
CA VAL A 74 -13.35 3.34 -2.71
C VAL A 74 -12.92 2.48 -3.90
N ASP A 75 -13.89 1.93 -4.62
CA ASP A 75 -13.61 1.14 -5.81
C ASP A 75 -12.86 1.98 -6.85
N GLY A 76 -11.79 1.41 -7.40
CA GLY A 76 -10.92 2.07 -8.37
C GLY A 76 -9.76 2.86 -7.74
N ASP A 77 -9.66 2.93 -6.41
CA ASP A 77 -8.51 3.54 -5.76
C ASP A 77 -7.18 2.89 -6.20
N VAL A 78 -6.17 3.74 -6.38
CA VAL A 78 -4.81 3.33 -6.75
C VAL A 78 -3.86 3.61 -5.59
N MET A 79 -3.32 2.53 -5.05
CA MET A 79 -2.28 2.54 -4.03
C MET A 79 -0.91 2.34 -4.68
N ALA A 80 0.09 3.09 -4.24
CA ALA A 80 1.47 2.92 -4.67
C ALA A 80 2.39 2.78 -3.46
N LEU A 81 3.27 1.78 -3.51
CA LEU A 81 4.34 1.54 -2.55
C LEU A 81 5.67 1.96 -3.17
N ILE A 82 6.22 3.07 -2.69
CA ILE A 82 7.42 3.67 -3.25
C ILE A 82 8.54 3.58 -2.22
N PRO A 83 9.63 2.84 -2.47
CA PRO A 83 10.77 2.83 -1.56
C PRO A 83 11.39 4.22 -1.45
N ILE A 84 11.70 4.63 -0.22
CA ILE A 84 12.41 5.87 0.06
C ILE A 84 13.89 5.59 -0.23
N MET A 85 14.31 5.89 -1.45
CA MET A 85 15.71 5.83 -1.84
C MET A 85 16.32 7.23 -1.64
N GLY A 86 17.41 7.32 -0.89
CA GLY A 86 18.22 8.53 -0.85
C GLY A 86 18.78 8.77 -2.24
N GLY A 87 18.29 9.80 -2.93
CA GLY A 87 18.98 10.35 -4.10
C GLY A 87 20.31 10.94 -3.63
N GLY A 88 21.38 10.63 -4.37
CA GLY A 88 22.77 10.92 -4.00
C GLY A 88 23.11 12.39 -3.78
#